data_AF-A0A6P0DNY0-F1
#
_entry.id   AF-A0A6P0DNY0-F1
#
_cell.length_a   1.000
_cell.length_b   1.000
_cell.length_c   1.000
_cell.angle_alpha   90.00
_cell.angle_beta   90.00
_cell.angle_gamma   90.00
#
_symmetry.space_group_name_H-M   'P 1'
#
loop_
_entity.id
_entity.type
_entity.pdbx_description
1 polymer ?
#
loop_
_entity_poly.entity_id
_entity_poly.type
_entity_poly.pdbx_seq_one_letter_code
_entity_poly.pdbx_strand_id
1 'polypeptide(L)'
;MNDARSKALEAIRSYRIHGNVERVLQEAGAALLEPLRMASYLFGHLDGIAEGQLPDIASQLEDTDPAIATAITELVWQMRVLWDRRGQWESYDELMAMGRTGFKLISACGVHATPQPNGTAYINVP
;
A
#
# COMPACT_ATOMS: atom_id res chain seq x y z
N MET A 1 -8.51 11.64 2.94
CA MET A 1 -7.36 10.73 3.12
C MET A 1 -6.26 11.24 4.06
N ASN A 2 -6.29 12.50 4.51
CA ASN A 2 -5.38 13.01 5.56
C ASN A 2 -5.48 12.26 6.92
N ASP A 3 -6.56 11.54 7.15
CA ASP A 3 -6.77 10.71 8.34
C ASP A 3 -5.82 9.50 8.40
N ALA A 4 -5.55 8.83 7.26
CA ALA A 4 -4.70 7.63 7.23
C ALA A 4 -3.27 7.91 7.68
N ARG A 5 -2.66 8.98 7.14
CA ARG A 5 -1.31 9.39 7.55
C ARG A 5 -1.28 9.91 8.98
N SER A 6 -2.31 10.67 9.40
CA SER A 6 -2.41 11.14 10.78
C SER A 6 -2.45 9.99 11.79
N LYS A 7 -3.26 8.95 11.51
CA LYS A 7 -3.34 7.71 12.30
C LYS A 7 -2.03 6.94 12.32
N ALA A 8 -1.36 6.82 11.17
CA ALA A 8 -0.06 6.17 11.09
C ALA A 8 1.00 6.91 11.92
N LEU A 9 1.01 8.25 11.87
CA LEU A 9 1.91 9.08 12.67
C LEU A 9 1.61 8.97 14.18
N GLU A 10 0.34 8.80 14.56
CA GLU A 10 -0.05 8.57 15.95
C GLU A 10 0.44 7.21 16.47
N ALA A 11 0.32 6.15 15.66
CA ALA A 11 0.89 4.84 15.98
C ALA A 11 2.42 4.91 16.13
N ILE A 12 3.11 5.60 15.21
CA ILE A 12 4.56 5.83 15.27
C ILE A 12 4.95 6.63 16.51
N ARG A 13 4.16 7.63 16.92
CA ARG A 13 4.40 8.35 18.18
C ARG A 13 4.20 7.45 19.39
N SER A 14 3.15 6.63 19.40
CA SER A 14 2.85 5.69 20.48
C SER A 14 3.95 4.64 20.67
N TYR A 15 4.56 4.20 19.57
CA TYR A 15 5.72 3.30 19.59
C TYR A 15 6.86 3.81 20.48
N ARG A 16 7.10 5.12 20.52
CA ARG A 16 8.16 5.72 21.35
C ARG A 16 7.93 5.55 22.85
N ILE A 17 6.70 5.20 23.25
CA ILE A 17 6.33 4.93 24.65
C ILE A 17 6.44 3.43 24.95
N HIS A 18 5.86 2.58 24.11
CA HIS A 18 5.73 1.15 24.41
C HIS A 18 6.81 0.25 23.77
N GLY A 19 7.58 0.75 22.80
CA GLY A 19 8.70 0.03 22.15
C GLY A 19 8.31 -1.26 21.41
N ASN A 20 7.02 -1.48 21.15
CA ASN A 20 6.52 -2.73 20.56
C ASN A 20 6.47 -2.59 19.04
N VAL A 21 7.43 -3.26 18.40
CA VAL A 21 7.64 -3.30 16.95
C VAL A 21 6.47 -3.94 16.20
N GLU A 22 5.93 -5.05 16.69
CA GLU A 22 4.81 -5.74 16.03
C GLU A 22 3.57 -4.86 16.05
N ARG A 23 3.32 -4.22 17.18
CA ARG A 23 2.18 -3.32 17.38
C ARG A 23 2.24 -2.11 16.45
N VAL A 24 3.38 -1.44 16.33
CA VAL A 24 3.49 -0.27 15.43
C VAL A 24 3.33 -0.66 13.96
N LEU A 25 3.84 -1.83 13.56
CA LEU A 25 3.64 -2.33 12.21
C LEU A 25 2.17 -2.62 11.94
N GLN A 26 1.45 -3.22 12.90
CA GLN A 26 0.01 -3.48 12.78
C GLN A 26 -0.80 -2.18 12.73
N GLU A 27 -0.57 -1.26 13.66
CA GLU A 27 -1.36 -0.02 13.78
C GLU A 27 -1.08 0.95 12.61
N ALA A 28 0.19 1.22 12.31
CA ALA A 28 0.56 2.10 11.19
C ALA A 28 0.27 1.43 9.84
N GLY A 29 0.54 0.12 9.72
CA GLY A 29 0.25 -0.65 8.52
C GLY A 29 -1.24 -0.71 8.22
N ALA A 30 -2.10 -0.98 9.21
CA ALA A 30 -3.55 -0.97 9.01
C ALA A 30 -4.03 0.40 8.51
N ALA A 31 -3.57 1.50 9.13
CA ALA A 31 -3.95 2.84 8.72
C ALA A 31 -3.49 3.18 7.28
N LEU A 32 -2.26 2.79 6.90
CA LEU A 32 -1.68 3.13 5.60
C LEU A 32 -2.15 2.21 4.46
N LEU A 33 -2.48 0.95 4.75
CA LEU A 33 -2.93 0.00 3.73
C LEU A 33 -4.44 0.04 3.49
N GLU A 34 -5.22 0.67 4.39
CA GLU A 34 -6.66 0.85 4.20
C GLU A 34 -7.02 1.59 2.90
N PRO A 35 -6.41 2.75 2.57
CA PRO A 35 -6.72 3.45 1.34
C PRO A 35 -6.38 2.63 0.09
N LEU A 36 -5.30 1.84 0.14
CA LEU A 36 -4.89 0.96 -0.96
C LEU A 36 -5.93 -0.14 -1.19
N ARG A 37 -6.46 -0.72 -0.10
CA ARG A 37 -7.52 -1.74 -0.18
C ARG A 37 -8.82 -1.17 -0.72
N MET A 38 -9.20 0.03 -0.27
CA MET A 38 -10.40 0.72 -0.79
C MET A 38 -10.24 1.03 -2.29
N ALA A 39 -9.06 1.53 -2.68
CA ALA A 39 -8.76 1.81 -4.09
C ALA A 39 -8.79 0.53 -4.94
N SER A 40 -8.22 -0.58 -4.47
CA SER A 40 -8.23 -1.83 -5.23
C SER A 40 -9.64 -2.36 -5.47
N TYR A 41 -10.54 -2.25 -4.49
CA TYR A 41 -11.94 -2.62 -4.69
C TYR A 41 -12.66 -1.69 -5.67
N LEU A 42 -12.48 -0.38 -5.50
CA LEU A 42 -13.14 0.61 -6.37
C LEU A 42 -12.67 0.46 -7.82
N PHE A 43 -11.36 0.50 -8.08
CA PHE A 43 -10.83 0.44 -9.43
C PHE A 43 -10.96 -0.95 -10.04
N GLY A 44 -10.85 -2.01 -9.24
CA GLY A 44 -11.16 -3.36 -9.72
C GLY A 44 -12.63 -3.49 -10.17
N HIS A 45 -13.57 -2.87 -9.45
CA HIS A 45 -14.96 -2.81 -9.86
C HIS A 45 -15.15 -1.99 -11.14
N LEU A 46 -14.60 -0.77 -11.18
CA LEU A 46 -14.72 0.13 -12.34
C LEU A 46 -14.11 -0.50 -13.61
N ASP A 47 -12.92 -1.07 -13.52
CA ASP A 47 -12.26 -1.75 -14.64
C ASP A 47 -13.04 -2.99 -15.08
N GLY A 48 -13.79 -3.64 -14.18
CA GLY A 48 -14.65 -4.79 -14.50
C GLY A 48 -15.96 -4.44 -15.21
N ILE A 49 -16.47 -3.21 -15.04
CA ILE A 49 -17.72 -2.75 -15.68
C ILE A 49 -17.48 -1.79 -16.85
N ALA A 50 -16.28 -1.27 -17.01
CA ALA A 50 -15.96 -0.31 -18.06
C ALA A 50 -15.95 -0.97 -19.44
N GLU A 51 -16.94 -0.69 -20.27
CA GLU A 51 -16.99 -1.04 -21.70
C GLU A 51 -16.18 -0.04 -22.57
N GLY A 52 -14.96 0.30 -22.17
CA GLY A 52 -14.14 1.22 -22.96
C GLY A 52 -13.06 1.96 -22.18
N GLN A 53 -13.31 3.22 -21.81
CA GLN A 53 -12.31 4.10 -21.22
C GLN A 53 -12.04 3.78 -19.75
N LEU A 54 -10.77 3.51 -19.45
CA LEU A 54 -10.29 3.41 -18.07
C LEU A 54 -10.44 4.77 -17.37
N PRO A 55 -10.91 4.81 -16.11
CA PRO A 55 -11.00 6.05 -15.36
C PRO A 55 -9.61 6.67 -15.16
N ASP A 56 -9.50 7.99 -15.38
CA ASP A 56 -8.33 8.76 -14.98
C ASP A 56 -8.31 8.88 -13.45
N ILE A 57 -7.24 8.34 -12.87
CA ILE A 57 -7.06 8.23 -11.43
C ILE A 57 -6.35 9.47 -10.88
N ALA A 58 -5.51 10.12 -11.70
CA ALA A 58 -4.67 11.21 -11.25
C ALA A 58 -5.51 12.41 -10.78
N SER A 59 -6.53 12.78 -11.55
CA SER A 59 -7.47 13.85 -11.19
C SER A 59 -8.28 13.56 -9.92
N GLN A 60 -8.52 12.29 -9.58
CA GLN A 60 -9.26 11.91 -8.38
C GLN A 60 -8.39 11.94 -7.09
N LEU A 61 -7.07 12.11 -7.23
CA LEU A 61 -6.11 12.05 -6.14
C LEU A 61 -5.45 13.40 -5.81
N GLU A 62 -5.84 14.50 -6.46
CA GLU A 62 -5.19 15.81 -6.34
C GLU A 62 -5.09 16.32 -4.89
N ASP A 63 -6.11 16.08 -4.05
CA ASP A 63 -6.16 16.50 -2.64
C ASP A 63 -5.67 15.43 -1.65
N THR A 64 -5.02 14.39 -2.14
CA THR A 64 -4.55 13.26 -1.31
C THR A 64 -3.09 13.43 -0.89
N ASP A 65 -2.71 12.83 0.25
CA ASP A 65 -1.30 12.71 0.63
C ASP A 65 -0.47 12.13 -0.53
N PRO A 66 0.62 12.80 -0.97
CA PRO A 66 1.36 12.39 -2.17
C PRO A 66 1.90 10.95 -2.12
N ALA A 67 2.29 10.44 -0.96
CA ALA A 67 2.78 9.09 -0.83
C ALA A 67 1.65 8.06 -1.03
N ILE A 68 0.47 8.35 -0.46
CA ILE A 68 -0.72 7.52 -0.65
C ILE A 68 -1.20 7.59 -2.11
N ALA A 69 -1.23 8.78 -2.71
CA ALA A 69 -1.62 8.96 -4.11
C ALA A 69 -0.70 8.18 -5.05
N THR A 70 0.62 8.28 -4.85
CA THR A 70 1.62 7.51 -5.62
C THR A 70 1.40 6.00 -5.47
N ALA A 71 1.16 5.53 -4.25
CA ALA A 71 0.93 4.11 -3.98
C ALA A 71 -0.37 3.60 -4.61
N ILE A 72 -1.43 4.39 -4.64
CA ILE A 72 -2.69 4.04 -5.32
C ILE A 72 -2.48 3.96 -6.83
N THR A 73 -1.85 4.96 -7.44
CA THR A 73 -1.57 4.97 -8.90
C THR A 73 -0.76 3.74 -9.30
N GLU A 74 0.30 3.42 -8.55
CA GLU A 74 1.12 2.23 -8.78
C GLU A 74 0.31 0.94 -8.61
N LEU A 75 -0.49 0.82 -7.54
CA LEU A 75 -1.31 -0.36 -7.28
C LEU A 75 -2.32 -0.62 -8.39
N VAL A 76 -3.03 0.41 -8.85
CA VAL A 76 -4.06 0.25 -9.89
C VAL A 76 -3.42 -0.11 -11.23
N TRP A 77 -2.28 0.51 -11.56
CA TRP A 77 -1.51 0.10 -12.74
C TRP A 77 -1.09 -1.37 -12.65
N GLN A 78 -0.55 -1.82 -11.51
CA GLN A 78 -0.16 -3.22 -11.30
C GLN A 78 -1.36 -4.18 -11.44
N MET A 79 -2.53 -3.83 -10.90
CA MET A 79 -3.75 -4.62 -11.05
C MET A 79 -4.17 -4.79 -12.51
N ARG A 80 -4.12 -3.70 -13.31
CA ARG A 80 -4.44 -3.74 -14.74
C ARG A 80 -3.46 -4.60 -15.53
N VAL A 81 -2.16 -4.46 -15.27
CA VAL A 81 -1.13 -5.31 -15.88
C VAL A 81 -1.35 -6.79 -15.56
N LEU A 82 -1.65 -7.12 -14.30
CA LEU A 82 -1.93 -8.49 -13.89
C LEU A 82 -3.19 -9.04 -14.58
N TRP A 83 -4.23 -8.21 -14.71
CA TRP A 83 -5.46 -8.57 -15.39
C TRP A 83 -5.26 -8.83 -16.88
N ASP A 84 -4.49 -7.99 -17.56
CA ASP A 84 -4.19 -8.14 -18.99
C ASP A 84 -3.39 -9.41 -19.28
N ARG A 85 -2.49 -9.78 -18.37
CA ARG A 85 -1.65 -10.99 -18.45
C ARG A 85 -2.27 -12.21 -17.78
N ARG A 86 -3.55 -12.17 -17.41
CA ARG A 86 -4.21 -13.29 -16.72
C ARG A 86 -4.07 -14.60 -17.51
N GLY A 87 -3.67 -15.68 -16.83
CA GLY A 87 -3.38 -16.98 -17.45
C GLY A 87 -1.98 -17.09 -18.08
N GLN A 88 -1.17 -16.03 -18.04
CA GLN A 88 0.20 -15.98 -18.57
C GLN A 88 1.22 -15.60 -17.48
N TRP A 89 0.86 -15.74 -16.20
CA TRP A 89 1.77 -15.48 -15.09
C TRP A 89 2.78 -16.63 -14.98
N GLU A 90 4.06 -16.30 -14.86
CA GLU A 90 5.15 -17.26 -14.77
C GLU A 90 5.31 -17.79 -13.34
N SER A 91 4.94 -16.99 -12.33
CA SER A 91 5.05 -17.38 -10.92
C SER A 91 4.19 -16.51 -9.99
N TYR A 92 4.12 -16.92 -8.73
CA TYR A 92 3.51 -16.13 -7.65
C TYR A 92 4.24 -14.80 -7.39
N ASP A 93 5.51 -14.66 -7.78
CA ASP A 93 6.30 -13.43 -7.55
C ASP A 93 5.78 -12.22 -8.33
N GLU A 94 4.98 -12.44 -9.38
CA GLU A 94 4.28 -11.39 -10.09
C GLU A 94 3.24 -10.68 -9.19
N LEU A 95 2.56 -11.43 -8.32
CA LEU A 95 1.62 -10.87 -7.34
C LEU A 95 2.33 -10.14 -6.20
N MET A 96 3.58 -10.53 -5.89
CA MET A 96 4.37 -9.90 -4.84
C MET A 96 4.70 -8.43 -5.15
N ALA A 97 4.58 -7.98 -6.41
CA ALA A 97 4.75 -6.58 -6.78
C ALA A 97 3.77 -5.65 -6.03
N MET A 98 2.52 -6.07 -5.87
CA MET A 98 1.51 -5.31 -5.11
C MET A 98 1.86 -5.22 -3.62
N GLY A 99 2.33 -6.32 -3.04
CA GLY A 99 2.81 -6.33 -1.66
C GLY A 99 3.98 -5.36 -1.45
N ARG A 100 4.92 -5.31 -2.40
CA ARG A 100 6.04 -4.36 -2.38
C ARG A 100 5.57 -2.90 -2.39
N THR A 101 4.50 -2.56 -3.11
CA THR A 101 3.90 -1.21 -3.08
C THR A 101 3.42 -0.83 -1.68
N GLY A 102 2.74 -1.75 -0.99
CA GLY A 102 2.34 -1.54 0.41
C GLY A 102 3.53 -1.31 1.35
N PHE A 103 4.58 -2.13 1.26
CA PHE A 103 5.79 -1.96 2.07
C PHE A 103 6.56 -0.66 1.76
N LYS A 104 6.55 -0.21 0.50
CA LYS A 104 7.12 1.10 0.12
C LYS A 104 6.36 2.24 0.78
N LEU A 105 5.04 2.19 0.83
CA LEU A 105 4.23 3.20 1.51
C LEU A 105 4.49 3.23 3.02
N ILE A 106 4.53 2.06 3.66
CA ILE A 106 4.86 1.92 5.08
C ILE A 106 6.25 2.52 5.38
N SER A 107 7.23 2.23 4.52
CA SER A 107 8.59 2.78 4.61
C SER A 107 8.63 4.29 4.42
N ALA A 108 7.88 4.83 3.45
CA ALA A 108 7.78 6.27 3.20
C ALA A 108 7.18 7.04 4.39
N CYS A 109 6.43 6.34 5.25
CA CYS A 109 5.84 6.92 6.45
C CYS A 109 6.68 6.71 7.72
N GLY A 110 7.86 6.08 7.63
CA GLY A 110 8.81 5.95 8.74
C GLY A 110 8.81 4.61 9.47
N VAL A 111 8.23 3.56 8.88
CA VAL A 111 8.36 2.18 9.41
C VAL A 111 9.13 1.34 8.40
N HIS A 112 10.38 1.01 8.73
CA HIS A 112 11.29 0.31 7.82
C HIS A 112 11.41 -1.16 8.21
N ALA A 113 11.08 -2.07 7.29
CA ALA A 113 11.24 -3.50 7.48
C ALA A 113 12.41 -4.04 6.66
N THR A 114 13.39 -4.66 7.32
CA THR A 114 14.55 -5.28 6.70
C THR A 114 14.50 -6.80 6.91
N PRO A 115 14.38 -7.61 5.84
CA PRO A 115 14.34 -9.06 5.96
C PRO A 115 15.64 -9.61 6.57
N GLN A 116 15.53 -10.72 7.30
CA GLN A 116 16.63 -11.40 7.97
C GLN A 116 16.82 -12.83 7.41
N PRO A 117 18.04 -13.40 7.47
CA PRO A 117 18.33 -14.74 6.93
C PRO A 117 17.51 -15.89 7.57
N ASN A 118 16.99 -15.67 8.78
CA ASN A 118 16.17 -16.64 9.53
C ASN A 118 14.67 -16.57 9.19
N GLY A 119 14.28 -15.79 8.17
CA GLY A 119 12.88 -15.61 7.78
C GLY A 119 12.11 -14.59 8.64
N THR A 120 12.76 -13.86 9.55
CA THR A 120 12.14 -12.75 10.27
C THR A 120 12.40 -11.41 9.56
N ALA A 121 11.82 -10.32 10.09
CA ALA A 121 12.16 -8.97 9.68
C ALA A 121 12.62 -8.15 10.88
N TYR A 122 13.66 -7.35 10.69
CA TYR A 122 14.04 -6.29 11.62
C TYR A 122 13.24 -5.04 11.27
N ILE A 123 12.52 -4.48 12.23
CA ILE A 123 11.76 -3.25 12.04
C ILE A 123 12.48 -2.10 12.72
N ASN A 124 12.66 -1.01 11.99
CA ASN A 124 13.22 0.23 12.47
C ASN A 124 12.20 1.36 12.31
N VAL A 125 11.99 2.13 13.37
CA VAL A 125 11.10 3.30 13.39
C VAL A 125 11.91 4.49 13.93
N PRO A 126 12.16 5.55 13.11
CA PRO A 126 12.97 6.71 13.51
C PRO A 126 12.38 7.59 14.62
#